data_AF-A0A7S2U868-F1
#
_entry.id   AF-A0A7S2U868-F1
#
_cell.length_a   1.000
_cell.length_b   1.000
_cell.length_c   1.000
_cell.angle_alpha   90.00
_cell.angle_beta   90.00
_cell.angle_gamma   90.00
#
_symmetry.space_group_name_H-M   'P 1'
#
loop_
_entity.id
_entity.type
_entity.pdbx_description
1 polymer ?
#
loop_
_entity_poly.entity_id
_entity_poly.type
_entity_poly.pdbx_seq_one_letter_code
_entity_poly.pdbx_strand_id
1 'polypeptide(L)'
;MGFVSSSSSVNLILLLTISFLASTAVAFSNTVAQSVSAGGETKMSSKHILYDVPVSNNGARCRIIIYKKKIQESEVSIVSPAALGGLRDPAYLALNPQGKMPLLTVDSGLSLPESDTICRYLMSEYSGIGPSFQPDNPKSNLIARLHDMYLTTIQGCLYKATPPFGIFGDRKDAIADFCRQLNVIDDVIDSDENGLYLCGEEVSLADATLFPTMIFAKHMLPKFGVPDNEVLPSKIDSWYTAVIAGDPVFAKVHDEILGALSQWDAKGRWDKMLLAGLRDDEPGTIFDKIVSRDIPATIVKEDSKILAFKDINPAAPAHVLVIPKDRNGLSSVRKSSPDHIEILGRLLVAAGEIANDSSLGFGDGARIVINDGPD
;
A
#
# COMPACT_ATOMS: atom_id res chain seq x y z
N MET A 1 -42.07 28.81 -47.05
CA MET A 1 -41.80 30.07 -46.34
C MET A 1 -41.83 29.79 -44.85
N GLY A 2 -40.80 30.24 -44.12
CA GLY A 2 -40.72 30.31 -42.64
C GLY A 2 -40.23 29.02 -41.95
N PHE A 3 -39.41 29.01 -40.91
CA PHE A 3 -38.63 29.99 -40.11
C PHE A 3 -37.55 29.13 -39.37
N VAL A 4 -36.23 29.39 -39.48
CA VAL A 4 -35.32 30.11 -38.55
C VAL A 4 -35.04 29.45 -37.17
N SER A 5 -33.73 29.23 -36.92
CA SER A 5 -32.99 29.21 -35.62
C SER A 5 -33.26 28.02 -34.68
N SER A 6 -32.30 27.35 -34.05
CA SER A 6 -31.13 27.87 -33.33
C SER A 6 -30.02 26.83 -33.12
N SER A 7 -28.79 27.32 -33.03
CA SER A 7 -27.63 26.70 -32.37
C SER A 7 -27.98 25.87 -31.13
N SER A 8 -27.43 24.67 -31.05
CA SER A 8 -27.22 23.97 -29.78
C SER A 8 -25.90 23.22 -29.90
N SER A 9 -24.84 23.86 -29.44
CA SER A 9 -23.59 23.21 -29.08
C SER A 9 -23.93 22.05 -28.16
N VAL A 10 -23.79 20.82 -28.65
CA VAL A 10 -23.84 19.65 -27.78
C VAL A 10 -22.52 19.63 -27.04
N ASN A 11 -22.51 20.29 -25.89
CA ASN A 11 -21.44 20.12 -24.91
C ASN A 11 -21.31 18.63 -24.63
N LEU A 12 -20.07 18.15 -24.67
CA LEU A 12 -19.65 16.81 -24.34
C LEU A 12 -20.13 16.44 -22.92
N ILE A 13 -21.33 15.88 -22.81
CA ILE A 13 -21.69 15.06 -21.67
C ILE A 13 -21.10 13.69 -21.99
N LEU A 14 -20.11 13.26 -21.22
CA LEU A 14 -19.62 11.89 -21.21
C LEU A 14 -20.74 10.98 -20.66
N LEU A 15 -21.81 10.78 -21.44
CA LEU A 15 -22.90 9.86 -21.13
C LEU A 15 -22.41 8.45 -21.46
N LEU A 16 -21.66 7.86 -20.53
CA LEU A 16 -21.55 6.40 -20.42
C LEU A 16 -22.94 5.87 -20.01
N THR A 17 -23.85 5.72 -20.97
CA THR A 17 -25.12 5.00 -20.74
C THR A 17 -24.81 3.51 -20.58
N ILE A 18 -24.55 3.09 -19.35
CA ILE A 18 -24.60 1.68 -18.95
C ILE A 18 -26.08 1.37 -18.66
N SER A 19 -26.75 0.70 -19.59
CA SER A 19 -28.11 0.21 -19.39
C SER A 19 -28.12 -0.97 -18.41
N PHE A 20 -28.39 -0.73 -17.14
CA PHE A 20 -28.61 -1.80 -16.16
C PHE A 20 -30.05 -2.32 -16.27
N LEU A 21 -30.20 -3.61 -16.59
CA LEU A 21 -31.43 -4.35 -16.29
C LEU A 21 -31.39 -4.73 -14.80
N ALA A 22 -32.17 -4.02 -13.98
CA ALA A 22 -32.31 -4.31 -12.56
C ALA A 22 -33.02 -5.67 -12.37
N SER A 23 -32.39 -6.58 -11.61
CA SER A 23 -33.05 -7.74 -11.02
C SER A 23 -32.94 -7.66 -9.50
N THR A 24 -34.00 -8.12 -8.86
CA THR A 24 -34.50 -7.84 -7.51
C THR A 24 -33.54 -8.16 -6.36
N ALA A 25 -33.49 -7.25 -5.37
CA ALA A 25 -32.86 -7.47 -4.08
C ALA A 25 -33.68 -8.44 -3.21
N VAL A 26 -33.04 -9.48 -2.68
CA VAL A 26 -33.56 -10.31 -1.60
C VAL A 26 -32.88 -9.88 -0.31
N ALA A 27 -33.67 -9.40 0.65
CA ALA A 27 -33.22 -9.09 1.99
C ALA A 27 -33.06 -10.38 2.80
N PHE A 28 -31.88 -10.60 3.39
CA PHE A 28 -31.71 -11.57 4.45
C PHE A 28 -31.44 -10.83 5.77
N SER A 29 -32.48 -10.80 6.61
CA SER A 29 -32.34 -10.59 8.04
C SER A 29 -31.90 -11.89 8.69
N ASN A 30 -30.82 -11.88 9.47
CA ASN A 30 -30.62 -12.90 10.51
C ASN A 30 -30.06 -12.23 11.76
N THR A 31 -30.91 -12.20 12.78
CA THR A 31 -30.58 -11.84 14.15
C THR A 31 -30.21 -13.13 14.86
N VAL A 32 -29.00 -13.23 15.40
CA VAL A 32 -28.68 -14.24 16.42
C VAL A 32 -27.98 -13.53 17.56
N ALA A 33 -28.75 -13.25 18.61
CA ALA A 33 -28.22 -12.94 19.93
C ALA A 33 -27.74 -14.26 20.57
N GLN A 34 -26.50 -14.30 21.02
CA GLN A 34 -26.04 -15.32 21.97
C GLN A 34 -25.44 -14.64 23.20
N SER A 35 -25.99 -15.06 24.33
CA SER A 35 -25.67 -14.72 25.70
C SER A 35 -24.24 -15.13 26.08
N VAL A 36 -23.47 -14.19 26.65
CA VAL A 36 -22.20 -14.48 27.32
C VAL A 36 -22.46 -14.67 28.81
N SER A 37 -22.19 -15.88 29.31
CA SER A 37 -22.16 -16.18 30.75
C SER A 37 -20.90 -15.57 31.37
N ALA A 38 -21.09 -14.77 32.41
CA ALA A 38 -20.02 -14.21 33.23
C ALA A 38 -19.35 -15.32 34.06
N GLY A 39 -18.11 -15.65 33.71
CA GLY A 39 -17.16 -16.36 34.58
C GLY A 39 -16.04 -15.39 34.94
N GLY A 40 -16.03 -14.92 36.18
CA GLY A 40 -15.02 -14.00 36.69
C GLY A 40 -13.69 -14.70 36.94
N GLU A 41 -12.74 -14.51 36.03
CA GLU A 41 -11.32 -14.53 36.38
C GLU A 41 -10.90 -13.08 36.64
N THR A 42 -10.37 -12.81 37.83
CA THR A 42 -9.73 -11.53 38.15
C THR A 42 -8.50 -11.37 37.26
N LYS A 43 -8.71 -10.80 36.07
CA LYS A 43 -7.67 -10.31 35.18
C LYS A 43 -6.85 -9.28 35.95
N MET A 44 -5.57 -9.54 36.20
CA MET A 44 -4.66 -8.51 36.71
C MET A 44 -4.77 -7.30 35.79
N SER A 45 -5.18 -6.14 36.33
CA SER A 45 -5.28 -4.92 35.55
C SER A 45 -3.86 -4.42 35.28
N SER A 46 -3.47 -4.28 34.02
CA SER A 46 -2.20 -3.65 33.67
C SER A 46 -2.29 -2.13 33.82
N LYS A 47 -1.18 -1.46 34.15
CA LYS A 47 -1.11 0.01 34.23
C LYS A 47 -1.46 0.66 32.89
N HIS A 48 -1.02 0.08 31.79
CA HIS A 48 -1.24 0.55 30.43
C HIS A 48 -1.72 -0.58 29.53
N ILE A 49 -2.45 -0.27 28.45
CA ILE A 49 -2.90 -1.26 27.46
C ILE A 49 -2.48 -0.82 26.06
N LEU A 50 -1.65 -1.62 25.41
CA LEU A 50 -1.30 -1.49 23.99
C LEU A 50 -2.29 -2.29 23.15
N TYR A 51 -3.12 -1.61 22.37
CA TYR A 51 -3.99 -2.24 21.39
C TYR A 51 -3.21 -2.55 20.10
N ASP A 52 -2.94 -3.83 19.85
CA ASP A 52 -2.13 -4.30 18.74
C ASP A 52 -2.49 -5.74 18.32
N VAL A 53 -2.01 -6.17 17.15
CA VAL A 53 -2.09 -7.57 16.68
C VAL A 53 -0.74 -8.05 16.13
N PRO A 54 -0.46 -9.36 16.10
CA PRO A 54 0.84 -9.89 15.68
C PRO A 54 1.36 -9.43 14.32
N VAL A 55 0.47 -9.22 13.34
CA VAL A 55 0.84 -8.79 11.97
C VAL A 55 1.07 -7.28 11.84
N SER A 56 0.83 -6.49 12.89
CA SER A 56 0.87 -5.03 12.83
C SER A 56 2.31 -4.54 12.69
N ASN A 57 2.63 -3.89 11.57
CA ASN A 57 3.93 -3.27 11.32
C ASN A 57 4.29 -2.23 12.40
N ASN A 58 3.38 -1.27 12.60
CA ASN A 58 3.62 -0.15 13.51
C ASN A 58 3.50 -0.58 14.98
N GLY A 59 2.72 -1.61 15.29
CA GLY A 59 2.65 -2.14 16.65
C GLY A 59 3.85 -3.01 17.01
N ALA A 60 4.40 -3.76 16.05
CA ALA A 60 5.65 -4.49 16.23
C ALA A 60 6.81 -3.58 16.66
N ARG A 61 6.88 -2.34 16.13
CA ARG A 61 7.81 -1.30 16.59
C ARG A 61 7.73 -1.08 18.11
N CYS A 62 6.52 -0.98 18.67
CA CYS A 62 6.31 -0.85 20.11
C CYS A 62 6.64 -2.15 20.86
N ARG A 63 6.27 -3.31 20.31
CA ARG A 63 6.53 -4.62 20.92
C ARG A 63 8.01 -4.92 21.08
N ILE A 64 8.85 -4.55 20.11
CA ILE A 64 10.32 -4.66 20.22
C ILE A 64 10.81 -3.92 21.48
N ILE A 65 10.33 -2.70 21.73
CA ILE A 65 10.72 -1.92 22.91
C ILE A 65 10.24 -2.60 24.19
N ILE A 66 8.96 -3.00 24.24
CA ILE A 66 8.38 -3.71 25.40
C ILE A 66 9.19 -4.95 25.75
N TYR A 67 9.51 -5.77 24.75
CA TYR A 67 10.25 -7.02 24.94
C TYR A 67 11.73 -6.78 25.31
N LYS A 68 12.44 -5.87 24.64
CA LYS A 68 13.85 -5.56 24.96
C LYS A 68 14.01 -4.94 26.34
N LYS A 69 13.07 -4.10 26.76
CA LYS A 69 13.07 -3.48 28.11
C LYS A 69 12.53 -4.42 29.19
N LYS A 70 11.98 -5.58 28.79
CA LYS A 70 11.36 -6.57 29.69
C LYS A 70 10.26 -5.96 30.54
N ILE A 71 9.48 -5.06 29.95
CA ILE A 71 8.31 -4.45 30.61
C ILE A 71 7.32 -5.57 30.92
N GLN A 72 6.90 -5.65 32.18
CA GLN A 72 6.02 -6.72 32.65
C GLN A 72 4.60 -6.54 32.12
N GLU A 73 3.84 -7.62 32.00
CA GLU A 73 2.44 -7.56 31.56
C GLU A 73 1.55 -6.77 32.53
N SER A 74 1.90 -6.73 33.82
CA SER A 74 1.26 -5.86 34.82
C SER A 74 1.48 -4.36 34.57
N GLU A 75 2.52 -4.01 33.82
CA GLU A 75 2.82 -2.63 33.43
C GLU A 75 2.17 -2.31 32.09
N VAL A 76 2.44 -3.11 31.05
CA VAL A 76 1.87 -2.93 29.71
C VAL A 76 1.34 -4.26 29.21
N SER A 77 0.01 -4.39 29.12
CA SER A 77 -0.61 -5.54 28.45
C SER A 77 -0.79 -5.26 26.96
N ILE A 78 -0.70 -6.29 26.13
CA ILE A 78 -0.91 -6.22 24.68
C ILE A 78 -2.23 -6.91 24.36
N VAL A 79 -3.19 -6.17 23.80
CA VAL A 79 -4.56 -6.65 23.61
C VAL A 79 -5.02 -6.40 22.17
N SER A 80 -5.70 -7.38 21.57
CA SER A 80 -6.31 -7.17 20.25
C SER A 80 -7.43 -6.13 20.32
N PRO A 81 -7.53 -5.18 19.36
CA PRO A 81 -8.69 -4.30 19.24
C PRO A 81 -10.04 -5.04 19.17
N ALA A 82 -10.04 -6.33 18.80
CA ALA A 82 -11.24 -7.18 18.84
C ALA A 82 -11.87 -7.29 20.24
N ALA A 83 -11.09 -7.07 21.32
CA ALA A 83 -11.61 -6.99 22.68
C ALA A 83 -12.56 -5.80 22.89
N LEU A 84 -12.53 -4.81 21.99
CA LEU A 84 -13.43 -3.66 21.94
C LEU A 84 -14.31 -3.68 20.67
N GLY A 85 -14.60 -4.85 20.09
CA GLY A 85 -15.39 -4.96 18.86
C GLY A 85 -14.65 -4.64 17.56
N GLY A 86 -13.39 -4.20 17.64
CA GLY A 86 -12.52 -3.92 16.49
C GLY A 86 -12.36 -2.43 16.20
N LEU A 87 -11.54 -2.10 15.19
CA LEU A 87 -11.08 -0.74 14.91
C LEU A 87 -12.17 0.28 14.54
N ARG A 88 -13.35 -0.20 14.16
CA ARG A 88 -14.48 0.62 13.71
C ARG A 88 -15.63 0.64 14.71
N ASP A 89 -15.50 -0.11 15.82
CA ASP A 89 -16.50 -0.14 16.87
C ASP A 89 -16.51 1.20 17.64
N PRO A 90 -17.69 1.72 18.04
CA PRO A 90 -17.78 2.93 18.85
C PRO A 90 -16.90 2.93 20.10
N ALA A 91 -16.72 1.79 20.77
CA ALA A 91 -15.89 1.69 21.97
C ALA A 91 -14.40 1.94 21.67
N TYR A 92 -13.88 1.40 20.56
CA TYR A 92 -12.51 1.66 20.14
C TYR A 92 -12.34 3.09 19.60
N LEU A 93 -13.31 3.58 18.81
CA LEU A 93 -13.27 4.92 18.24
C LEU A 93 -13.34 6.02 19.30
N ALA A 94 -13.95 5.75 20.46
CA ALA A 94 -13.92 6.66 21.61
C ALA A 94 -12.50 6.86 22.18
N LEU A 95 -11.63 5.85 22.05
CA LEU A 95 -10.22 5.92 22.47
C LEU A 95 -9.32 6.47 21.35
N ASN A 96 -9.58 6.08 20.10
CA ASN A 96 -8.86 6.57 18.93
C ASN A 96 -9.81 6.83 17.76
N PRO A 97 -10.24 8.09 17.56
CA PRO A 97 -11.16 8.47 16.49
C PRO A 97 -10.64 8.16 15.07
N GLN A 98 -9.33 8.01 14.88
CA GLN A 98 -8.77 7.61 13.58
C GLN A 98 -9.07 6.14 13.23
N GLY A 99 -9.41 5.30 14.22
CA GLY A 99 -9.65 3.87 14.03
C GLY A 99 -8.43 3.13 13.48
N LYS A 100 -7.24 3.45 14.01
CA LYS A 100 -5.94 2.87 13.60
C LYS A 100 -5.22 2.25 14.79
N MET A 101 -4.34 1.30 14.47
CA MET A 101 -3.41 0.67 15.41
C MET A 101 -1.95 1.05 15.07
N PRO A 102 -1.03 1.00 16.04
CA PRO A 102 -1.25 0.73 17.46
C PRO A 102 -1.89 1.92 18.21
N LEU A 103 -2.40 1.64 19.41
CA LEU A 103 -2.91 2.64 20.37
C LEU A 103 -2.47 2.24 21.77
N LEU A 104 -1.82 3.12 22.53
CA LEU A 104 -1.51 2.89 23.94
C LEU A 104 -2.48 3.72 24.80
N THR A 105 -3.23 3.08 25.69
CA THR A 105 -3.95 3.77 26.77
C THR A 105 -3.07 3.75 28.01
N VAL A 106 -2.89 4.91 28.64
CA VAL A 106 -2.10 5.05 29.85
C VAL A 106 -2.98 5.24 31.09
N ASP A 107 -2.43 5.01 32.28
CA ASP A 107 -3.15 5.02 33.57
C ASP A 107 -3.79 6.38 33.90
N SER A 108 -3.18 7.47 33.43
CA SER A 108 -3.75 8.82 33.51
C SER A 108 -5.05 9.02 32.72
N GLY A 109 -5.47 8.04 31.92
CA GLY A 109 -6.65 8.10 31.06
C GLY A 109 -6.38 8.68 29.67
N LEU A 110 -5.14 9.10 29.38
CA LEU A 110 -4.75 9.56 28.05
C LEU A 110 -4.63 8.38 27.08
N SER A 111 -5.08 8.59 25.84
CA SER A 111 -4.92 7.64 24.73
C SER A 111 -3.88 8.20 23.75
N LEU A 112 -2.82 7.42 23.53
CA LEU A 112 -1.66 7.78 22.71
C LEU A 112 -1.67 6.95 21.41
N PRO A 113 -2.16 7.51 20.29
CA PRO A 113 -1.93 6.94 18.97
C PRO A 113 -0.50 7.23 18.48
N GLU A 114 -0.16 6.71 17.30
CA GLU A 114 1.14 6.87 16.61
C GLU A 114 2.30 6.09 17.26
N SER A 115 2.86 5.14 16.51
CA SER A 115 3.88 4.23 17.05
C SER A 115 5.15 4.93 17.50
N ASP A 116 5.62 5.97 16.81
CA ASP A 116 6.78 6.77 17.27
C ASP A 116 6.53 7.42 18.64
N THR A 117 5.34 8.01 18.83
CA THR A 117 4.96 8.66 20.09
C THR A 117 4.84 7.64 21.23
N ILE A 118 4.20 6.51 20.96
CA ILE A 118 4.12 5.38 21.91
C ILE A 118 5.52 4.89 22.28
N CYS A 119 6.41 4.71 21.31
CA CYS A 119 7.79 4.27 21.55
C CYS A 119 8.54 5.25 22.45
N ARG A 120 8.49 6.56 22.15
CA ARG A 120 9.14 7.58 22.98
C ARG A 120 8.59 7.62 24.39
N TYR A 121 7.27 7.46 24.57
CA TYR A 121 6.66 7.32 25.88
C TYR A 121 7.23 6.12 26.64
N LEU A 122 7.23 4.92 26.02
CA LEU A 122 7.75 3.70 26.64
C LEU A 122 9.25 3.81 26.99
N MET A 123 10.04 4.46 26.13
CA MET A 123 11.46 4.71 26.37
C MET A 123 11.69 5.63 27.59
N SER A 124 10.86 6.67 27.73
CA SER A 124 10.95 7.64 28.84
C SER A 124 10.43 7.05 30.16
N GLU A 125 9.20 6.51 30.15
CA GLU A 125 8.51 5.98 31.33
C GLU A 125 9.29 4.80 31.95
N TYR A 126 9.86 3.95 31.10
CA TYR A 126 10.63 2.77 31.52
C TYR A 126 12.14 2.96 31.34
N SER A 127 12.63 4.20 31.48
CA SER A 127 14.06 4.53 31.31
C SER A 127 14.99 3.77 32.26
N GLY A 128 14.52 3.35 33.42
CA GLY A 128 15.29 2.60 34.41
C GLY A 128 15.52 1.11 34.11
N ILE A 129 14.95 0.55 33.04
CA ILE A 129 15.06 -0.89 32.72
C ILE A 129 15.43 -1.15 31.25
N GLY A 130 16.36 -2.09 31.02
CA GLY A 130 16.79 -2.47 29.68
C GLY A 130 17.42 -1.32 28.86
N PRO A 131 17.55 -1.48 27.53
CA PRO A 131 18.26 -0.51 26.68
C PRO A 131 17.49 0.81 26.51
N SER A 132 18.21 1.90 26.27
CA SER A 132 17.64 3.25 26.11
C SER A 132 16.90 3.44 24.78
N PHE A 133 17.32 2.73 23.72
CA PHE A 133 16.95 2.98 22.32
C PHE A 133 17.39 4.35 21.78
N GLN A 134 18.28 5.05 22.49
CA GLN A 134 18.81 6.37 22.13
C GLN A 134 20.34 6.36 22.24
N PRO A 135 21.06 5.67 21.34
CA PRO A 135 22.51 5.79 21.28
C PRO A 135 22.90 7.24 20.91
N ASP A 136 24.14 7.64 21.24
CA ASP A 136 24.73 8.91 20.79
C ASP A 136 25.12 8.84 19.30
N ASN A 137 24.13 8.53 18.47
CA ASN A 137 24.26 8.43 17.03
C ASN A 137 23.04 9.09 16.39
N PRO A 138 23.17 10.29 15.77
CA PRO A 138 22.05 11.02 15.21
C PRO A 138 21.36 10.26 14.06
N LYS A 139 22.03 9.28 13.45
CA LYS A 139 21.47 8.45 12.37
C LYS A 139 20.26 7.64 12.83
N SER A 140 20.18 7.28 14.11
CA SER A 140 19.03 6.54 14.63
C SER A 140 17.71 7.32 14.43
N ASN A 141 17.72 8.60 14.78
CA ASN A 141 16.57 9.48 14.56
C ASN A 141 16.34 9.78 13.07
N LEU A 142 17.41 9.92 12.28
CA LEU A 142 17.30 10.16 10.83
C LEU A 142 16.62 8.98 10.12
N ILE A 143 17.09 7.74 10.36
CA ILE A 143 16.52 6.53 9.76
C ILE A 143 15.04 6.38 10.16
N ALA A 144 14.73 6.54 11.46
CA ALA A 144 13.34 6.48 11.92
C ALA A 144 12.46 7.55 11.25
N ARG A 145 13.00 8.76 11.03
CA ARG A 145 12.26 9.84 10.39
C ARG A 145 12.07 9.62 8.88
N LEU A 146 13.09 9.12 8.18
CA LEU A 146 12.99 8.76 6.77
C LEU A 146 11.95 7.66 6.56
N HIS A 147 11.96 6.65 7.43
CA HIS A 147 10.93 5.61 7.45
C HIS A 147 9.52 6.19 7.62
N ASP A 148 9.30 7.02 8.64
CA ASP A 148 7.97 7.54 8.98
C ASP A 148 7.45 8.56 7.95
N MET A 149 8.32 9.34 7.31
CA MET A 149 7.90 10.34 6.31
C MET A 149 7.74 9.77 4.90
N TYR A 150 8.60 8.84 4.51
CA TYR A 150 8.70 8.44 3.10
C TYR A 150 8.37 6.97 2.87
N LEU A 151 8.83 6.06 3.72
CA LEU A 151 8.64 4.63 3.47
C LEU A 151 7.24 4.15 3.88
N THR A 152 6.78 4.51 5.09
CA THR A 152 5.48 4.04 5.61
C THR A 152 4.28 4.63 4.87
N THR A 153 4.44 5.81 4.28
CA THR A 153 3.38 6.50 3.55
C THR A 153 3.01 5.79 2.25
N ILE A 154 3.97 5.06 1.66
CA ILE A 154 3.81 4.29 0.42
C ILE A 154 3.72 2.78 0.67
N GLN A 155 4.14 2.28 1.85
CA GLN A 155 4.14 0.86 2.24
C GLN A 155 2.81 0.13 2.03
N GLY A 156 1.68 0.86 1.97
CA GLY A 156 0.39 0.30 1.57
C GLY A 156 0.43 -0.45 0.23
N CYS A 157 1.37 -0.15 -0.68
CA CYS A 157 1.58 -0.88 -1.93
C CYS A 157 1.89 -2.37 -1.71
N LEU A 158 2.37 -2.76 -0.53
CA LEU A 158 2.70 -4.14 -0.21
C LEU A 158 1.49 -4.99 0.19
N TYR A 159 0.39 -4.40 0.66
CA TYR A 159 -0.70 -5.19 1.28
C TYR A 159 -2.11 -4.63 1.11
N LYS A 160 -2.29 -3.37 0.69
CA LYS A 160 -3.61 -2.82 0.39
C LYS A 160 -4.07 -3.31 -0.97
N ALA A 161 -5.34 -3.70 -1.06
CA ALA A 161 -5.92 -4.23 -2.30
C ALA A 161 -6.03 -3.18 -3.41
N THR A 162 -6.28 -1.92 -3.08
CA THR A 162 -6.57 -0.87 -4.07
C THR A 162 -5.78 0.41 -3.80
N PRO A 163 -5.47 1.20 -4.85
CA PRO A 163 -4.86 2.52 -4.71
C PRO A 163 -5.81 3.54 -4.03
N PRO A 164 -5.30 4.72 -3.63
CA PRO A 164 -3.91 5.15 -3.75
C PRO A 164 -2.97 4.51 -2.73
N PHE A 165 -1.71 4.32 -3.15
CA PHE A 165 -0.61 3.89 -2.29
C PHE A 165 0.26 5.10 -1.94
N GLY A 166 -0.19 5.86 -0.93
CA GLY A 166 0.38 7.18 -0.65
C GLY A 166 -0.04 8.17 -1.74
N ILE A 167 0.92 8.69 -2.48
CA ILE A 167 0.67 9.61 -3.60
C ILE A 167 0.49 8.91 -4.96
N PHE A 168 0.71 7.60 -5.02
CA PHE A 168 0.72 6.83 -6.26
C PHE A 168 -0.65 6.20 -6.54
N GLY A 169 -1.17 6.37 -7.76
CA GLY A 169 -2.35 5.65 -8.25
C GLY A 169 -2.00 4.29 -8.86
N ASP A 170 -0.76 4.13 -9.32
CA ASP A 170 -0.20 2.88 -9.83
C ASP A 170 0.66 2.15 -8.79
N ARG A 171 0.50 0.82 -8.69
CA ARG A 171 1.25 0.01 -7.73
C ARG A 171 2.70 -0.18 -8.14
N LYS A 172 3.00 -0.33 -9.43
CA LYS A 172 4.38 -0.51 -9.89
C LYS A 172 5.22 0.70 -9.54
N ASP A 173 4.70 1.90 -9.78
CA ASP A 173 5.37 3.14 -9.40
C ASP A 173 5.55 3.26 -7.88
N ALA A 174 4.53 2.88 -7.09
CA ALA A 174 4.64 2.87 -5.63
C ALA A 174 5.69 1.89 -5.10
N ILE A 175 5.81 0.70 -5.71
CA ILE A 175 6.84 -0.30 -5.35
C ILE A 175 8.22 0.21 -5.76
N ALA A 176 8.35 0.79 -6.95
CA ALA A 176 9.62 1.37 -7.40
C ALA A 176 10.10 2.48 -6.43
N ASP A 177 9.20 3.36 -5.99
CA ASP A 177 9.55 4.37 -5.00
C ASP A 177 9.83 3.75 -3.62
N PHE A 178 9.10 2.71 -3.20
CA PHE A 178 9.39 1.98 -1.96
C PHE A 178 10.81 1.42 -1.96
N CYS A 179 11.21 0.70 -3.01
CA CYS A 179 12.57 0.19 -3.15
C CYS A 179 13.62 1.33 -3.23
N ARG A 180 13.30 2.44 -3.90
CA ARG A 180 14.17 3.62 -3.94
C ARG A 180 14.39 4.20 -2.53
N GLN A 181 13.33 4.30 -1.72
CA GLN A 181 13.42 4.82 -0.35
C GLN A 181 14.19 3.87 0.57
N LEU A 182 14.13 2.55 0.34
CA LEU A 182 15.02 1.61 1.03
C LEU A 182 16.49 1.91 0.73
N ASN A 183 16.85 2.17 -0.53
CA ASN A 183 18.23 2.54 -0.88
C ASN A 183 18.66 3.85 -0.22
N VAL A 184 17.77 4.85 -0.13
CA VAL A 184 18.05 6.10 0.61
C VAL A 184 18.38 5.83 2.08
N ILE A 185 17.67 4.89 2.73
CA ILE A 185 17.95 4.49 4.11
C ILE A 185 19.26 3.70 4.20
N ASP A 186 19.52 2.79 3.25
CA ASP A 186 20.75 2.00 3.19
C ASP A 186 22.01 2.87 3.05
N ASP A 187 21.92 3.98 2.30
CA ASP A 187 23.00 4.96 2.17
C ASP A 187 23.35 5.67 3.48
N VAL A 188 22.41 5.74 4.44
CA VAL A 188 22.65 6.32 5.77
C VAL A 188 23.40 5.35 6.70
N ILE A 189 23.24 4.04 6.51
CA ILE A 189 23.86 2.99 7.31
C ILE A 189 25.37 2.95 7.01
N ASP A 190 26.20 2.94 8.05
CA ASP A 190 27.65 2.79 7.88
C ASP A 190 28.01 1.34 7.54
N SER A 191 28.96 1.16 6.62
CA SER A 191 29.49 -0.17 6.30
C SER A 191 30.44 -0.73 7.36
N ASP A 192 30.99 0.16 8.20
CA ASP A 192 32.17 -0.13 9.03
C ASP A 192 31.87 0.01 10.54
N GLU A 193 30.62 0.29 10.93
CA GLU A 193 30.24 0.32 12.35
C GLU A 193 30.26 -1.12 12.92
N ASN A 194 31.09 -1.33 13.95
CA ASN A 194 31.06 -2.57 14.72
C ASN A 194 29.74 -2.63 15.51
N GLY A 195 28.96 -3.68 15.33
CA GLY A 195 27.73 -3.89 16.10
C GLY A 195 26.71 -4.75 15.39
N LEU A 196 25.69 -5.16 16.15
CA LEU A 196 24.58 -5.95 15.63
C LEU A 196 23.46 -5.08 15.03
N TYR A 197 23.40 -3.80 15.40
CA TYR A 197 22.28 -2.90 15.14
C TYR A 197 22.63 -1.83 14.11
N LEU A 198 21.62 -1.14 13.56
CA LEU A 198 21.75 -0.17 12.46
C LEU A 198 22.68 1.02 12.76
N CYS A 199 22.93 1.30 14.03
CA CYS A 199 23.68 2.47 14.48
C CYS A 199 24.74 2.08 15.54
N GLY A 200 25.28 0.86 15.45
CA GLY A 200 26.37 0.36 16.28
C GLY A 200 26.00 -0.81 17.20
N GLU A 201 26.65 -0.88 18.35
CA GLU A 201 26.51 -2.01 19.30
C GLU A 201 25.21 -1.96 20.13
N GLU A 202 24.61 -0.78 20.27
CA GLU A 202 23.40 -0.58 21.05
C GLU A 202 22.15 -0.58 20.17
N VAL A 203 21.11 -1.31 20.59
CA VAL A 203 19.80 -1.27 19.92
C VAL A 203 19.24 0.14 19.98
N SER A 204 18.68 0.60 18.86
CA SER A 204 18.23 1.97 18.70
C SER A 204 16.79 2.05 18.20
N LEU A 205 16.19 3.24 18.26
CA LEU A 205 14.85 3.46 17.72
C LEU A 205 14.78 3.12 16.22
N ALA A 206 15.85 3.33 15.46
CA ALA A 206 15.93 2.94 14.05
C ALA A 206 15.66 1.44 13.85
N ASP A 207 16.26 0.58 14.69
CA ASP A 207 16.10 -0.87 14.58
C ASP A 207 14.65 -1.28 14.80
N ALA A 208 14.05 -0.79 15.90
CA ALA A 208 12.64 -1.04 16.20
C ALA A 208 11.71 -0.52 15.09
N THR A 209 12.10 0.57 14.43
CA THR A 209 11.31 1.24 13.40
C THR A 209 11.35 0.51 12.07
N LEU A 210 12.54 0.18 11.58
CA LEU A 210 12.74 -0.37 10.24
C LEU A 210 12.41 -1.86 10.18
N PHE A 211 12.70 -2.61 11.26
CA PHE A 211 12.66 -4.07 11.25
C PHE A 211 11.32 -4.68 10.84
N PRO A 212 10.17 -4.25 11.39
CA PRO A 212 8.87 -4.79 10.97
C PRO A 212 8.62 -4.62 9.47
N THR A 213 9.03 -3.49 8.91
CA THR A 213 8.84 -3.18 7.50
C THR A 213 9.67 -4.09 6.59
N MET A 214 10.85 -4.54 7.06
CA MET A 214 11.69 -5.47 6.30
C MET A 214 11.07 -6.87 6.20
N ILE A 215 10.38 -7.31 7.25
CA ILE A 215 9.64 -8.59 7.24
C ILE A 215 8.55 -8.53 6.15
N PHE A 216 7.80 -7.43 6.10
CA PHE A 216 6.81 -7.22 5.04
C PHE A 216 7.46 -7.11 3.65
N ALA A 217 8.56 -6.39 3.50
CA ALA A 217 9.25 -6.23 2.23
C ALA A 217 9.72 -7.60 1.69
N LYS A 218 10.46 -8.38 2.49
CA LYS A 218 10.93 -9.74 2.16
C LYS A 218 9.78 -10.69 1.82
N HIS A 219 8.64 -10.57 2.50
CA HIS A 219 7.51 -11.44 2.24
C HIS A 219 6.67 -11.02 1.02
N MET A 220 6.49 -9.72 0.79
CA MET A 220 5.53 -9.22 -0.20
C MET A 220 6.16 -8.84 -1.55
N LEU A 221 7.34 -8.24 -1.58
CA LEU A 221 7.95 -7.77 -2.84
C LEU A 221 8.16 -8.89 -3.88
N PRO A 222 8.56 -10.13 -3.51
CA PRO A 222 8.64 -11.24 -4.46
C PRO A 222 7.30 -11.58 -5.12
N LYS A 223 6.19 -11.43 -4.38
CA LYS A 223 4.86 -11.63 -4.94
C LYS A 223 4.55 -10.62 -6.05
N PHE A 224 5.19 -9.45 -6.05
CA PHE A 224 5.07 -8.42 -7.08
C PHE A 224 6.16 -8.49 -8.18
N GLY A 225 6.94 -9.57 -8.21
CA GLY A 225 7.94 -9.80 -9.25
C GLY A 225 9.32 -9.19 -8.97
N VAL A 226 9.57 -8.69 -7.75
CA VAL A 226 10.92 -8.27 -7.33
C VAL A 226 11.74 -9.52 -6.99
N PRO A 227 12.92 -9.75 -7.60
CA PRO A 227 13.75 -10.90 -7.28
C PRO A 227 14.16 -10.95 -5.80
N ASP A 228 14.23 -12.15 -5.20
CA ASP A 228 14.53 -12.33 -3.76
C ASP A 228 15.85 -11.66 -3.33
N ASN A 229 16.85 -11.66 -4.21
CA ASN A 229 18.16 -11.05 -4.02
C ASN A 229 18.18 -9.52 -4.22
N GLU A 230 17.07 -8.92 -4.63
CA GLU A 230 16.92 -7.48 -4.89
C GLU A 230 15.91 -6.81 -3.94
N VAL A 231 15.22 -7.59 -3.08
CA VAL A 231 14.19 -7.08 -2.17
C VAL A 231 14.75 -6.01 -1.24
N LEU A 232 15.89 -6.29 -0.59
CA LEU A 232 16.51 -5.38 0.37
C LEU A 232 17.89 -4.96 -0.13
N PRO A 233 18.25 -3.67 -0.01
CA PRO A 233 19.62 -3.21 -0.18
C PRO A 233 20.60 -3.91 0.75
N SER A 234 21.88 -3.95 0.38
CA SER A 234 22.85 -4.88 0.95
C SER A 234 23.13 -4.69 2.44
N LYS A 235 23.19 -3.46 2.96
CA LYS A 235 23.47 -3.23 4.39
C LYS A 235 22.23 -3.52 5.23
N ILE A 236 21.06 -3.10 4.76
CA ILE A 236 19.77 -3.45 5.36
C ILE A 236 19.59 -4.97 5.40
N ASP A 237 19.89 -5.68 4.31
CA ASP A 237 19.74 -7.15 4.25
C ASP A 237 20.69 -7.86 5.20
N SER A 238 21.94 -7.39 5.27
CA SER A 238 22.95 -7.90 6.19
C SER A 238 22.54 -7.69 7.64
N TRP A 239 22.11 -6.48 8.00
CA TRP A 239 21.58 -6.15 9.32
C TRP A 239 20.34 -6.99 9.67
N TYR A 240 19.36 -7.06 8.76
CA TYR A 240 18.12 -7.81 8.97
C TYR A 240 18.39 -9.28 9.28
N THR A 241 19.30 -9.90 8.53
CA THR A 241 19.70 -11.30 8.75
C THR A 241 20.46 -11.46 10.07
N ALA A 242 21.40 -10.56 10.36
CA ALA A 242 22.22 -10.61 11.57
C ALA A 242 21.37 -10.42 12.83
N VAL A 243 20.47 -9.44 12.87
CA VAL A 243 19.67 -9.13 14.06
C VAL A 243 18.67 -10.25 14.40
N ILE A 244 18.12 -10.94 13.41
CA ILE A 244 17.29 -12.13 13.64
C ILE A 244 18.11 -13.26 14.27
N ALA A 245 19.32 -13.49 13.76
CA ALA A 245 20.19 -14.55 14.28
C ALA A 245 20.78 -14.21 15.66
N GLY A 246 21.04 -12.93 15.92
CA GLY A 246 21.77 -12.45 17.10
C GLY A 246 20.91 -11.95 18.26
N ASP A 247 19.65 -11.58 18.02
CA ASP A 247 18.76 -11.02 19.06
C ASP A 247 17.42 -11.79 19.16
N PRO A 248 17.20 -12.54 20.27
CA PRO A 248 15.97 -13.31 20.48
C PRO A 248 14.68 -12.48 20.43
N VAL A 249 14.73 -11.18 20.74
CA VAL A 249 13.53 -10.32 20.66
C VAL A 249 13.16 -10.05 19.21
N PHE A 250 14.14 -9.79 18.34
CA PHE A 250 13.90 -9.58 16.92
C PHE A 250 13.44 -10.88 16.25
N ALA A 251 14.04 -12.02 16.60
CA ALA A 251 13.56 -13.34 16.17
C ALA A 251 12.10 -13.60 16.58
N LYS A 252 11.74 -13.30 17.84
CA LYS A 252 10.36 -13.44 18.32
C LYS A 252 9.38 -12.58 17.51
N VAL A 253 9.69 -11.30 17.32
CA VAL A 253 8.82 -10.38 16.58
C VAL A 253 8.72 -10.77 15.11
N HIS A 254 9.81 -11.27 14.52
CA HIS A 254 9.80 -11.86 13.19
C HIS A 254 8.77 -12.99 13.08
N ASP A 255 8.81 -13.96 13.99
CA ASP A 255 7.92 -15.12 13.96
C ASP A 255 6.45 -14.73 14.20
N GLU A 256 6.20 -13.74 15.06
CA GLU A 256 4.85 -13.21 15.30
C GLU A 256 4.23 -12.60 14.02
N ILE A 257 5.00 -11.79 13.29
CA ILE A 257 4.54 -11.18 12.04
C ILE A 257 4.42 -12.25 10.94
N LEU A 258 5.46 -13.05 10.74
CA LEU A 258 5.51 -14.04 9.66
C LEU A 258 4.45 -15.12 9.85
N GLY A 259 4.17 -15.54 11.09
CA GLY A 259 3.10 -16.48 11.40
C GLY A 259 1.73 -15.96 10.97
N ALA A 260 1.45 -14.67 11.16
CA ALA A 260 0.21 -14.06 10.73
C ALA A 260 0.16 -13.84 9.21
N LEU A 261 1.27 -13.47 8.57
CA LEU A 261 1.39 -13.40 7.11
C LEU A 261 1.16 -14.77 6.45
N SER A 262 1.69 -15.83 7.03
CA SER A 262 1.49 -17.22 6.57
C SER A 262 0.02 -17.64 6.64
N GLN A 263 -0.71 -17.19 7.67
CA GLN A 263 -2.16 -17.40 7.74
C GLN A 263 -2.92 -16.63 6.66
N TRP A 264 -2.42 -15.47 6.22
CA TRP A 264 -2.99 -14.72 5.11
C TRP A 264 -2.73 -15.41 3.77
N ASP A 265 -1.52 -15.92 3.55
CA ASP A 265 -1.18 -16.77 2.40
C ASP A 265 -2.13 -17.97 2.31
N ALA A 266 -2.29 -18.72 3.40
CA ALA A 266 -3.15 -19.91 3.44
C ALA A 266 -4.64 -19.60 3.16
N LYS A 267 -5.07 -18.35 3.34
CA LYS A 267 -6.43 -17.88 3.06
C LYS A 267 -6.59 -17.29 1.65
N GLY A 268 -5.58 -17.38 0.80
CA GLY A 268 -5.62 -16.83 -0.56
C GLY A 268 -5.79 -15.32 -0.58
N ARG A 269 -5.28 -14.61 0.45
CA ARG A 269 -5.49 -13.17 0.62
C ARG A 269 -5.04 -12.35 -0.60
N TRP A 270 -4.03 -12.85 -1.32
CA TRP A 270 -3.37 -12.14 -2.41
C TRP A 270 -3.90 -12.53 -3.79
N ASP A 271 -4.68 -13.60 -3.90
CA ASP A 271 -5.09 -14.23 -5.16
C ASP A 271 -5.80 -13.26 -6.10
N LYS A 272 -6.55 -12.31 -5.54
CA LYS A 272 -7.33 -11.31 -6.28
C LYS A 272 -6.62 -9.96 -6.43
N MET A 273 -5.40 -9.83 -5.92
CA MET A 273 -4.65 -8.58 -6.01
C MET A 273 -3.81 -8.59 -7.28
N LEU A 274 -4.00 -7.55 -8.11
CA LEU A 274 -3.24 -7.37 -9.34
C LEU A 274 -1.74 -7.28 -9.03
N LEU A 275 -0.92 -7.92 -9.86
CA LEU A 275 0.53 -8.07 -9.72
C LEU A 275 1.00 -8.94 -8.54
N ALA A 276 0.15 -9.33 -7.59
CA ALA A 276 0.49 -10.30 -6.54
C ALA A 276 -0.03 -11.69 -6.85
N GLY A 277 -1.36 -11.87 -6.92
CA GLY A 277 -2.00 -13.13 -7.31
C GLY A 277 -2.49 -13.12 -8.76
N LEU A 278 -3.17 -12.05 -9.18
CA LEU A 278 -3.62 -11.90 -10.57
C LEU A 278 -2.45 -11.47 -11.47
N ARG A 279 -2.40 -12.05 -12.66
CA ARG A 279 -1.43 -11.74 -13.72
C ARG A 279 -2.15 -11.49 -15.03
N ASP A 280 -1.48 -10.74 -15.90
CA ASP A 280 -1.85 -10.66 -17.30
C ASP A 280 -1.32 -11.89 -18.02
N ASP A 281 -2.19 -12.87 -18.25
CA ASP A 281 -1.90 -14.14 -18.92
C ASP A 281 -2.45 -14.19 -20.36
N GLU A 282 -3.07 -13.09 -20.81
CA GLU A 282 -3.64 -13.01 -22.15
C GLU A 282 -2.51 -12.92 -23.20
N PRO A 283 -2.70 -13.46 -24.43
CA PRO A 283 -1.70 -13.34 -25.48
C PRO A 283 -1.36 -11.88 -25.82
N GLY A 284 -0.11 -11.66 -26.25
CA GLY A 284 0.30 -10.39 -26.85
C GLY A 284 -0.48 -10.11 -28.13
N THR A 285 -0.77 -8.85 -28.36
CA THR A 285 -1.54 -8.30 -29.47
C THR A 285 -0.63 -7.55 -30.46
N ILE A 286 -1.22 -7.05 -31.54
CA ILE A 286 -0.53 -6.14 -32.46
C ILE A 286 -0.05 -4.86 -31.77
N PHE A 287 -0.76 -4.41 -30.72
CA PHE A 287 -0.42 -3.22 -29.98
C PHE A 287 0.87 -3.38 -29.19
N ASP A 288 1.11 -4.57 -28.63
CA ASP A 288 2.37 -4.90 -27.95
C ASP A 288 3.56 -4.81 -28.91
N LYS A 289 3.37 -5.22 -30.17
CA LYS A 289 4.39 -5.08 -31.23
C LYS A 289 4.64 -3.63 -31.65
N ILE A 290 3.63 -2.77 -31.55
CA ILE A 290 3.78 -1.32 -31.80
C ILE A 290 4.51 -0.65 -30.64
N VAL A 291 4.21 -1.06 -29.40
CA VAL A 291 4.90 -0.58 -28.19
C VAL A 291 6.38 -1.01 -28.20
N SER A 292 6.68 -2.27 -28.58
CA SER A 292 8.05 -2.80 -28.69
C SER A 292 8.84 -2.28 -29.89
N ARG A 293 8.18 -1.59 -30.84
CA ARG A 293 8.74 -1.10 -32.12
C ARG A 293 9.05 -2.19 -33.15
N ASP A 294 8.53 -3.40 -32.95
CA ASP A 294 8.61 -4.46 -33.98
C ASP A 294 7.79 -4.10 -35.23
N ILE A 295 6.74 -3.30 -35.05
CA ILE A 295 5.90 -2.76 -36.13
C ILE A 295 5.94 -1.23 -36.08
N PRO A 296 6.26 -0.56 -37.21
CA PRO A 296 6.26 0.90 -37.24
C PRO A 296 4.84 1.45 -37.11
N ALA A 297 4.70 2.55 -36.38
CA ALA A 297 3.47 3.32 -36.30
C ALA A 297 3.79 4.81 -36.39
N THR A 298 2.87 5.61 -36.95
CA THR A 298 3.02 7.06 -36.96
C THR A 298 2.58 7.60 -35.60
N ILE A 299 3.55 7.83 -34.72
CA ILE A 299 3.33 8.28 -33.34
C ILE A 299 2.81 9.71 -33.34
N VAL A 300 1.77 9.95 -32.55
CA VAL A 300 1.14 11.26 -32.31
C VAL A 300 1.52 11.80 -30.95
N LYS A 301 1.46 10.95 -29.91
CA LYS A 301 1.82 11.30 -28.53
C LYS A 301 2.40 10.08 -27.84
N GLU A 302 3.38 10.30 -26.99
CA GLU A 302 3.98 9.23 -26.21
C GLU A 302 4.53 9.78 -24.89
N ASP A 303 4.30 9.05 -23.80
CA ASP A 303 4.97 9.27 -22.52
C ASP A 303 5.39 7.93 -21.89
N SER A 304 5.71 7.91 -20.59
CA SER A 304 6.14 6.69 -19.91
C SER A 304 5.05 5.62 -19.78
N LYS A 305 3.76 5.97 -19.87
CA LYS A 305 2.63 5.07 -19.60
C LYS A 305 1.72 4.86 -20.80
N ILE A 306 1.64 5.80 -21.72
CA ILE A 306 0.74 5.73 -22.88
C ILE A 306 1.46 5.91 -24.21
N LEU A 307 0.83 5.40 -25.27
CA LEU A 307 1.24 5.58 -26.65
C LEU A 307 -0.01 5.90 -27.49
N ALA A 308 0.06 6.95 -28.29
CA ALA A 308 -0.96 7.30 -29.26
C ALA A 308 -0.37 7.38 -30.66
N PHE A 309 -1.06 6.79 -31.64
CA PHE A 309 -0.56 6.69 -33.02
C PHE A 309 -1.71 6.67 -34.03
N LYS A 310 -1.43 7.05 -35.28
CA LYS A 310 -2.41 7.01 -36.36
C LYS A 310 -2.73 5.56 -36.74
N ASP A 311 -4.01 5.28 -36.94
CA ASP A 311 -4.43 3.99 -37.49
C ASP A 311 -3.92 3.82 -38.94
N ILE A 312 -3.50 2.61 -39.29
CA ILE A 312 -3.08 2.27 -40.66
C ILE A 312 -4.29 2.17 -41.61
N ASN A 313 -5.48 1.89 -41.07
CA ASN A 313 -6.75 1.82 -41.79
C ASN A 313 -7.74 2.84 -41.20
N PRO A 314 -7.52 4.14 -41.39
CA PRO A 314 -8.31 5.18 -40.74
C PRO A 314 -9.77 5.16 -41.20
N ALA A 315 -10.71 5.14 -40.25
CA ALA A 315 -12.15 5.23 -40.52
C ALA A 315 -12.64 6.67 -40.77
N ALA A 316 -11.79 7.67 -40.49
CA ALA A 316 -12.03 9.10 -40.67
C ALA A 316 -10.71 9.82 -41.01
N PRO A 317 -10.75 11.04 -41.58
CA PRO A 317 -9.54 11.81 -41.92
C PRO A 317 -8.55 11.97 -40.75
N ALA A 318 -9.08 12.05 -39.53
CA ALA A 318 -8.34 11.98 -38.28
C ALA A 318 -8.80 10.75 -37.48
N HIS A 319 -7.94 9.73 -37.39
CA HIS A 319 -8.18 8.52 -36.59
C HIS A 319 -6.91 8.15 -35.83
N VAL A 320 -6.95 8.30 -34.49
CA VAL A 320 -5.83 8.06 -33.59
C VAL A 320 -6.26 7.05 -32.53
N LEU A 321 -5.45 6.01 -32.35
CA LEU A 321 -5.61 5.05 -31.27
C LEU A 321 -4.75 5.51 -30.09
N VAL A 322 -5.30 5.46 -28.88
CA VAL A 322 -4.60 5.77 -27.63
C VAL A 322 -4.63 4.52 -26.77
N ILE A 323 -3.45 3.98 -26.46
CA ILE A 323 -3.30 2.72 -25.73
C ILE A 323 -2.39 2.89 -24.51
N PRO A 324 -2.56 2.08 -23.46
CA PRO A 324 -1.54 1.95 -22.43
C PRO A 324 -0.33 1.20 -23.02
N LYS A 325 0.88 1.57 -22.59
CA LYS A 325 2.10 0.80 -22.89
C LYS A 325 2.18 -0.50 -22.11
N ASP A 326 1.51 -0.52 -20.97
CA ASP A 326 1.40 -1.69 -20.10
C ASP A 326 -0.08 -1.84 -19.70
N ARG A 327 -0.73 -2.87 -20.24
CA ARG A 327 -2.16 -3.09 -20.01
C ARG A 327 -2.45 -3.71 -18.64
N ASN A 328 -1.48 -4.36 -17.99
CA ASN A 328 -1.66 -5.00 -16.67
C ASN A 328 -2.97 -5.79 -16.50
N GLY A 329 -3.35 -6.61 -17.49
CA GLY A 329 -4.59 -7.39 -17.46
C GLY A 329 -5.85 -6.65 -17.94
N LEU A 330 -5.75 -5.36 -18.27
CA LEU A 330 -6.81 -4.56 -18.90
C LEU A 330 -6.94 -4.89 -20.39
N SER A 331 -7.28 -6.13 -20.74
CA SER A 331 -7.58 -6.51 -22.13
C SER A 331 -8.95 -6.04 -22.61
N SER A 332 -9.79 -5.54 -21.69
CA SER A 332 -11.11 -4.97 -21.95
C SER A 332 -11.53 -4.05 -20.81
N VAL A 333 -12.44 -3.09 -21.06
CA VAL A 333 -12.93 -2.20 -20.01
C VAL A 333 -13.71 -2.94 -18.92
N ARG A 334 -14.41 -4.04 -19.25
CA ARG A 334 -15.08 -4.91 -18.25
C ARG A 334 -14.14 -5.65 -17.32
N LYS A 335 -12.85 -5.77 -17.68
CA LYS A 335 -11.79 -6.32 -16.82
C LYS A 335 -11.08 -5.24 -15.99
N SER A 336 -11.55 -3.99 -16.03
CA SER A 336 -11.00 -2.93 -15.19
C SER A 336 -11.16 -3.22 -13.71
N SER A 337 -10.25 -2.65 -12.93
CA SER A 337 -10.20 -2.74 -11.47
C SER A 337 -9.76 -1.39 -10.91
N PRO A 338 -9.82 -1.17 -9.59
CA PRO A 338 -9.30 0.05 -8.99
C PRO A 338 -7.84 0.36 -9.34
N ASP A 339 -6.99 -0.65 -9.58
CA ASP A 339 -5.60 -0.46 -10.02
C ASP A 339 -5.51 0.19 -11.43
N HIS A 340 -6.57 0.12 -12.23
CA HIS A 340 -6.62 0.71 -13.57
C HIS A 340 -7.14 2.16 -13.60
N ILE A 341 -7.56 2.73 -12.47
CA ILE A 341 -8.16 4.08 -12.42
C ILE A 341 -7.21 5.13 -12.99
N GLU A 342 -5.92 5.10 -12.60
CA GLU A 342 -4.95 6.09 -13.07
C GLU A 342 -4.74 6.00 -14.58
N ILE A 343 -4.48 4.80 -15.11
CA ILE A 343 -4.21 4.63 -16.54
C ILE A 343 -5.43 4.96 -17.40
N LEU A 344 -6.64 4.56 -16.98
CA LEU A 344 -7.87 4.91 -17.68
C LEU A 344 -8.10 6.43 -17.71
N GLY A 345 -7.87 7.12 -16.59
CA GLY A 345 -7.92 8.58 -16.53
C GLY A 345 -6.91 9.24 -17.47
N ARG A 346 -5.66 8.75 -17.49
CA ARG A 346 -4.61 9.24 -18.40
C ARG A 346 -4.98 9.08 -19.87
N LEU A 347 -5.55 7.94 -20.26
CA LEU A 347 -5.99 7.68 -21.64
C LEU A 347 -7.06 8.70 -22.09
N LEU A 348 -8.02 8.99 -21.21
CA LEU A 348 -9.09 9.96 -21.51
C LEU A 348 -8.56 11.40 -21.60
N VAL A 349 -7.64 11.80 -20.72
CA VAL A 349 -6.98 13.12 -20.79
C VAL A 349 -6.20 13.24 -22.09
N ALA A 350 -5.40 12.23 -22.44
CA ALA A 350 -4.64 12.22 -23.68
C ALA A 350 -5.53 12.28 -24.92
N ALA A 351 -6.66 11.57 -24.93
CA ALA A 351 -7.64 11.66 -26.00
C ALA A 351 -8.18 13.09 -26.17
N GLY A 352 -8.46 13.80 -25.07
CA GLY A 352 -8.87 15.20 -25.10
C GLY A 352 -7.78 16.14 -25.63
N GLU A 353 -6.53 15.94 -25.21
CA GLU A 353 -5.39 16.71 -25.73
C GLU A 353 -5.17 16.50 -27.23
N ILE A 354 -5.23 15.25 -27.69
CA ILE A 354 -5.09 14.87 -29.10
C ILE A 354 -6.24 15.44 -29.94
N ALA A 355 -7.47 15.41 -29.44
CA ALA A 355 -8.62 15.99 -30.12
C ALA A 355 -8.50 17.52 -30.30
N ASN A 356 -7.81 18.20 -29.37
CA ASN A 356 -7.56 19.64 -29.44
C ASN A 356 -6.35 20.02 -30.31
N ASP A 357 -5.56 19.06 -30.78
CA ASP A 357 -4.44 19.33 -31.67
C ASP A 357 -4.94 19.59 -33.10
N SER A 358 -5.01 20.87 -33.46
CA SER A 358 -5.45 21.34 -34.77
C SER A 358 -4.63 20.77 -35.94
N SER A 359 -3.40 20.31 -35.71
CA SER A 359 -2.55 19.72 -36.77
C SER A 359 -3.00 18.32 -37.19
N LEU A 360 -3.83 17.66 -36.37
CA LEU A 360 -4.29 16.28 -36.61
C LEU A 360 -5.60 16.21 -37.40
N GLY A 361 -6.28 17.34 -37.61
CA GLY A 361 -7.45 17.41 -38.49
C GLY A 361 -8.77 16.94 -37.88
N PHE A 362 -8.91 16.96 -36.55
CA PHE A 362 -10.18 16.64 -35.86
C PHE A 362 -11.26 17.72 -36.04
N GLY A 363 -10.90 18.95 -36.41
CA GLY A 363 -11.87 20.04 -36.61
C GLY A 363 -12.51 20.49 -35.29
N ASP A 364 -13.84 20.64 -35.28
CA ASP A 364 -14.60 21.16 -34.13
C ASP A 364 -14.93 20.10 -33.06
N GLY A 365 -14.49 18.85 -33.23
CA GLY A 365 -14.67 17.81 -32.22
C GLY A 365 -14.21 16.41 -32.64
N ALA A 366 -14.05 15.52 -31.66
CA ALA A 366 -13.69 14.12 -31.88
C ALA A 366 -14.72 13.17 -31.25
N ARG A 367 -14.94 12.02 -31.89
CA ARG A 367 -15.69 10.92 -31.28
C ARG A 367 -14.71 10.02 -30.53
N ILE A 368 -14.90 9.88 -29.22
CA ILE A 368 -14.15 8.92 -28.40
C ILE A 368 -14.90 7.59 -28.39
N VAL A 369 -14.22 6.51 -28.72
CA VAL A 369 -14.78 5.16 -28.76
C VAL A 369 -13.91 4.22 -27.91
N ILE A 370 -14.54 3.45 -27.02
CA ILE A 370 -13.90 2.39 -26.25
C ILE A 370 -14.63 1.10 -26.62
N ASN A 371 -13.96 0.20 -27.35
CA ASN A 371 -14.53 -1.06 -27.78
C ASN A 371 -14.34 -2.13 -26.69
N ASP A 372 -15.35 -2.95 -26.45
CA ASP A 372 -15.32 -4.01 -25.44
C ASP A 372 -15.89 -5.35 -25.96
N GLY A 373 -15.14 -5.98 -26.86
CA GLY A 373 -15.54 -7.22 -27.51
C GLY A 373 -15.88 -7.02 -29.00
N PRO A 374 -16.45 -8.05 -29.63
CA PRO A 374 -16.72 -8.06 -31.08
C PRO A 374 -18.03 -7.35 -31.48
N ASP A 375 -18.95 -7.16 -30.52
CA ASP A 375 -20.24 -6.47 -30.68
C ASP A 375 -20.13 -5.00 -30.26
#